data_AF-A0A150P0W9-F1
#
_entry.id   AF-A0A150P0W9-F1
#
_cell.length_a   1.000
_cell.length_b   1.000
_cell.length_c   1.000
_cell.angle_alpha   90.00
_cell.angle_beta   90.00
_cell.angle_gamma   90.00
#
_symmetry.space_group_name_H-M   'P 1'
#
loop_
_entity.id
_entity.type
_entity.pdbx_description
1 polymer ?
#
loop_
_entity_poly.entity_id
_entity_poly.type
_entity_poly.pdbx_seq_one_letter_code
_entity_poly.pdbx_strand_id
1 'polypeptide(L)'
;MSAARPHTASTLLLDERFEAGDDRFVDEVLASEAGRKLKALAPRWYADGRPFARRALLRYIDDGCDRPHHRAIVKTLYKLAEHAGDDEVIGHFMVAFDRLVRRKLVKVPRYDWQTGTSHEEPYLVNDTRAPVRLPPGDVESPRFSRRTRHYLRRRAFRYFRRLGRRDAARYGRAIRAALALYRDEHLDRPERLLDAWGLLHALYWGSPVLERLPRGVRLAEGAALADLEPAPLYPEAWQGAFDEVLGLVTAARSRAVRSFAIALLGRAYAAELRGLSVARVRALLESPHDEVQTFAAGLLQQIPGLEGLPIADWLSLLRTENAAALAFLCEAVVKHVAPARLSLAECVDLAHARAAPVAEIGLRWVKTKPVKTAADLDTIARLATAGAPRVREEAVAWLIDALRSSPHSRAEHVRDLLDARHEEVRARGLELFESDARFRDDTGLWAALAETPHADARAFLIRHLTARKAALSPE
;
A
#
# COMPACT_ATOMS: atom_id res chain seq x y z
N MET A 1 12.05 5.38 23.40
CA MET A 1 10.72 5.08 23.96
C MET A 1 10.91 4.44 25.32
N SER A 2 10.64 5.19 26.39
CA SER A 2 10.79 4.69 27.77
C SER A 2 9.79 3.56 28.00
N ALA A 3 10.25 2.39 28.45
CA ALA A 3 9.38 1.29 28.82
C ALA A 3 8.53 1.74 30.02
N ALA A 4 7.25 2.02 29.77
CA ALA A 4 6.31 2.35 30.82
C ALA A 4 6.29 1.23 31.87
N ARG A 5 6.46 1.59 33.14
CA ARG A 5 6.34 0.64 34.27
C ARG A 5 5.01 -0.12 34.16
N PRO A 6 4.95 -1.41 34.53
CA PRO A 6 3.71 -2.15 34.55
C PRO A 6 2.73 -1.46 35.50
N HIS A 7 1.65 -0.90 34.94
CA HIS A 7 0.57 -0.28 35.70
C HIS A 7 -0.27 -1.38 36.37
N THR A 8 -0.18 -1.51 37.69
CA THR A 8 -1.06 -2.40 38.46
C THR A 8 -2.43 -1.76 38.57
N ALA A 9 -3.47 -2.44 38.08
CA ALA A 9 -4.82 -1.91 38.12
C ALA A 9 -5.39 -1.84 39.55
N SER A 10 -6.11 -0.76 39.86
CA SER A 10 -6.87 -0.54 41.08
C SER A 10 -8.37 -0.63 40.78
N THR A 11 -9.08 -1.46 41.53
CA THR A 11 -10.55 -1.59 41.42
C THR A 11 -11.29 -0.32 41.81
N LEU A 12 -10.70 0.51 42.69
CA LEU A 12 -11.23 1.82 43.08
C LEU A 12 -11.10 2.82 41.93
N LEU A 13 -9.90 2.93 41.34
CA LEU A 13 -9.66 3.81 40.19
C LEU A 13 -10.51 3.42 38.98
N LEU A 14 -10.85 2.13 38.83
CA LEU A 14 -11.73 1.65 37.77
C LEU A 14 -13.15 2.24 37.89
N ASP A 15 -13.72 2.28 39.09
CA ASP A 15 -15.04 2.88 39.32
C ASP A 15 -14.96 4.42 39.17
N GLU A 16 -13.97 5.07 39.78
CA GLU A 16 -13.81 6.53 39.71
C GLU A 16 -13.67 7.02 38.26
N ARG A 17 -12.82 6.37 37.46
CA ARG A 17 -12.62 6.73 36.05
C ARG A 17 -13.88 6.48 35.21
N PHE A 18 -14.64 5.44 35.54
CA PHE A 18 -15.91 5.16 34.87
C PHE A 18 -16.97 6.23 35.18
N GLU A 19 -17.11 6.62 36.45
CA GLU A 19 -18.07 7.66 36.84
C GLU A 19 -17.67 9.03 36.26
N ALA A 20 -16.38 9.37 36.29
CA ALA A 20 -15.84 10.63 35.75
C ALA A 20 -15.86 10.72 34.21
N GLY A 21 -16.07 9.62 33.49
CA GLY A 21 -16.01 9.60 32.03
C GLY A 21 -14.59 9.79 31.47
N ASP A 22 -13.57 9.30 32.21
CA ASP A 22 -12.15 9.49 31.90
C ASP A 22 -11.66 8.48 30.85
N ASP A 23 -11.04 8.96 29.78
CA ASP A 23 -10.52 8.13 28.68
C ASP A 23 -9.51 7.05 29.14
N ARG A 24 -8.86 7.23 30.29
CA ARG A 24 -7.96 6.26 30.94
C ARG A 24 -8.70 5.08 31.59
N PHE A 25 -10.03 5.08 31.61
CA PHE A 25 -10.84 3.99 32.12
C PHE A 25 -10.55 2.66 31.39
N VAL A 26 -10.44 2.69 30.06
CA VAL A 26 -10.18 1.46 29.30
C VAL A 26 -8.80 0.91 29.64
N ASP A 27 -7.79 1.77 29.82
CA ASP A 27 -6.45 1.33 30.24
C ASP A 27 -6.49 0.61 31.59
N GLU A 28 -7.32 1.10 32.52
CA GLU A 28 -7.57 0.46 33.80
C GLU A 28 -8.25 -0.90 33.66
N VAL A 29 -9.26 -0.98 32.78
CA VAL A 29 -9.94 -2.25 32.47
C VAL A 29 -8.96 -3.24 31.85
N LEU A 30 -8.12 -2.81 30.91
CA LEU A 30 -7.16 -3.65 30.19
C LEU A 30 -6.02 -4.19 31.09
N ALA A 31 -5.70 -3.48 32.17
CA ALA A 31 -4.71 -3.89 33.16
C ALA A 31 -5.30 -4.73 34.31
N SER A 32 -6.63 -4.87 34.41
CA SER A 32 -7.29 -5.50 35.55
C SER A 32 -7.36 -7.02 35.46
N GLU A 33 -6.94 -7.70 36.52
CA GLU A 33 -7.11 -9.16 36.68
C GLU A 33 -8.37 -9.52 37.51
N ALA A 34 -9.13 -8.51 37.95
CA ALA A 34 -10.29 -8.66 38.84
C ALA A 34 -11.54 -9.16 38.08
N GLY A 35 -11.50 -10.39 37.55
CA GLY A 35 -12.51 -10.93 36.63
C GLY A 35 -13.96 -10.89 37.15
N ARG A 36 -14.19 -11.04 38.47
CA ARG A 36 -15.54 -10.91 39.07
C ARG A 36 -16.06 -9.48 39.01
N LYS A 37 -15.22 -8.49 39.33
CA LYS A 37 -15.53 -7.06 39.25
C LYS A 37 -15.79 -6.64 37.81
N LEU A 38 -14.94 -7.07 36.87
CA LEU A 38 -15.11 -6.82 35.44
C LEU A 38 -16.43 -7.38 34.91
N LYS A 39 -16.82 -8.60 35.32
CA LYS A 39 -18.13 -9.18 34.96
C LYS A 39 -19.28 -8.32 35.48
N ALA A 40 -19.22 -7.87 36.73
CA ALA A 40 -20.26 -7.06 37.36
C ALA A 40 -20.39 -5.66 36.72
N LEU A 41 -19.29 -5.11 36.19
CA LEU A 41 -19.27 -3.83 35.48
C LEU A 41 -20.04 -3.88 34.15
N ALA A 42 -20.01 -5.02 33.45
CA ALA A 42 -20.46 -5.13 32.06
C ALA A 42 -21.89 -4.63 31.81
N PRO A 43 -22.93 -4.97 32.62
CA PRO A 43 -24.28 -4.47 32.37
C PRO A 43 -24.39 -2.95 32.53
N ARG A 44 -23.78 -2.39 33.59
CA ARG A 44 -23.78 -0.95 33.85
C ARG A 44 -23.04 -0.19 32.75
N TRP A 45 -21.88 -0.69 32.32
CA TRP A 45 -21.12 -0.09 31.24
C TRP A 45 -21.86 -0.15 29.91
N TYR A 46 -22.45 -1.28 29.55
CA TYR A 46 -23.17 -1.41 28.29
C TYR A 46 -24.43 -0.53 28.21
N ALA A 47 -25.14 -0.36 29.33
CA ALA A 47 -26.33 0.47 29.41
C ALA A 47 -26.05 1.98 29.48
N ASP A 48 -24.79 2.38 29.64
CA ASP A 48 -24.41 3.78 29.77
C ASP A 48 -24.49 4.50 28.41
N GLY A 49 -25.40 5.47 28.32
CA GLY A 49 -25.66 6.22 27.09
C GLY A 49 -24.66 7.34 26.78
N ARG A 50 -23.65 7.58 27.64
CA ARG A 50 -22.68 8.65 27.41
C ARG A 50 -21.78 8.30 26.22
N PRO A 51 -21.41 9.27 25.34
CA PRO A 51 -20.51 9.02 24.21
C PRO A 51 -19.18 8.41 24.61
N PHE A 52 -18.65 8.76 25.79
CA PHE A 52 -17.46 8.16 26.38
C PHE A 52 -17.61 6.64 26.55
N ALA A 53 -18.70 6.18 27.15
CA ALA A 53 -18.90 4.76 27.46
C ALA A 53 -18.95 3.91 26.19
N ARG A 54 -19.56 4.45 25.12
CA ARG A 54 -19.58 3.84 23.79
C ARG A 54 -18.18 3.73 23.20
N ARG A 55 -17.42 4.84 23.14
CA ARG A 55 -16.03 4.82 22.63
C ARG A 55 -15.15 3.87 23.43
N ALA A 56 -15.29 3.88 24.75
CA ALA A 56 -14.56 2.99 25.64
C ALA A 56 -14.87 1.52 25.35
N LEU A 57 -16.15 1.17 25.16
CA LEU A 57 -16.59 -0.19 24.85
C LEU A 57 -15.95 -0.69 23.55
N LEU A 58 -16.01 0.11 22.48
CA LEU A 58 -15.44 -0.27 21.18
C LEU A 58 -13.92 -0.41 21.27
N ARG A 59 -13.23 0.53 21.94
CA ARG A 59 -11.79 0.47 22.22
C ARG A 59 -11.39 -0.81 22.97
N TYR A 60 -12.16 -1.21 23.97
CA TYR A 60 -11.92 -2.44 24.71
C TYR A 60 -12.06 -3.69 23.85
N ILE A 61 -13.09 -3.74 22.98
CA ILE A 61 -13.30 -4.89 22.09
C ILE A 61 -12.16 -4.99 21.08
N ASP A 62 -11.71 -3.86 20.52
CA ASP A 62 -10.65 -3.78 19.52
C ASP A 62 -9.27 -4.23 20.03
N ASP A 63 -9.02 -4.18 21.34
CA ASP A 63 -7.83 -4.77 21.96
C ASP A 63 -7.73 -6.28 21.66
N GLY A 64 -8.86 -6.97 21.48
CA GLY A 64 -8.92 -8.32 20.92
C GLY A 64 -9.56 -9.38 21.83
N CYS A 65 -10.10 -8.98 22.97
CA CYS A 65 -10.93 -9.86 23.83
C CYS A 65 -10.25 -11.16 24.33
N ASP A 66 -8.92 -11.25 24.37
CA ASP A 66 -8.20 -12.47 24.81
C ASP A 66 -7.34 -12.27 26.08
N ARG A 67 -7.49 -11.13 26.77
CA ARG A 67 -6.73 -10.85 27.99
C ARG A 67 -7.02 -11.86 29.10
N PRO A 68 -6.02 -12.21 29.94
CA PRO A 68 -6.23 -12.97 31.17
C PRO A 68 -7.38 -12.40 32.01
N HIS A 69 -8.20 -13.26 32.61
CA HIS A 69 -9.32 -12.93 33.51
C HIS A 69 -10.49 -12.15 32.89
N HIS A 70 -10.45 -11.81 31.60
CA HIS A 70 -11.49 -11.03 30.92
C HIS A 70 -12.63 -11.88 30.33
N ARG A 71 -12.58 -13.20 30.47
CA ARG A 71 -13.54 -14.12 29.82
C ARG A 71 -15.00 -13.79 30.14
N ALA A 72 -15.27 -13.41 31.38
CA ALA A 72 -16.63 -13.18 31.87
C ALA A 72 -17.22 -11.86 31.37
N ILE A 73 -16.43 -10.77 31.37
CA ILE A 73 -16.84 -9.47 30.83
C ILE A 73 -17.09 -9.56 29.32
N VAL A 74 -16.20 -10.17 28.54
CA VAL A 74 -16.37 -10.38 27.09
C VAL A 74 -17.66 -11.12 26.78
N LYS A 75 -17.92 -12.25 27.46
CA LYS A 75 -19.16 -13.03 27.26
C LYS A 75 -20.42 -12.25 27.63
N THR A 76 -20.34 -11.40 28.66
CA THR A 76 -21.50 -10.63 29.14
C THR A 76 -21.81 -9.50 28.17
N LEU A 77 -20.81 -8.70 27.79
CA LEU A 77 -20.94 -7.63 26.80
C LEU A 77 -21.44 -8.17 25.44
N TYR A 78 -20.88 -9.28 24.96
CA TYR A 78 -21.33 -9.89 23.70
C TYR A 78 -22.82 -10.30 23.76
N LYS A 79 -23.28 -10.89 24.87
CA LYS A 79 -24.68 -11.30 25.02
C LYS A 79 -25.62 -10.09 25.07
N LEU A 80 -25.22 -9.02 25.75
CA LEU A 80 -26.00 -7.79 25.83
C LEU A 80 -26.15 -7.17 24.44
N ALA A 81 -25.05 -7.05 23.68
CA ALA A 81 -25.07 -6.57 22.30
C ALA A 81 -25.90 -7.46 21.36
N GLU A 82 -25.76 -8.78 21.48
CA GLU A 82 -26.54 -9.72 20.66
C GLU A 82 -28.05 -9.61 20.94
N HIS A 83 -28.42 -9.39 22.21
CA HIS A 83 -29.82 -9.23 22.62
C HIS A 83 -30.39 -7.88 22.16
N ALA A 84 -29.61 -6.81 22.26
CA ALA A 84 -30.00 -5.47 21.82
C ALA A 84 -30.05 -5.33 20.28
N GLY A 85 -29.48 -6.28 19.53
CA GLY A 85 -29.35 -6.15 18.08
C GLY A 85 -28.39 -5.04 17.67
N ASP A 86 -27.30 -4.87 18.44
CA ASP A 86 -26.32 -3.81 18.27
C ASP A 86 -25.28 -4.18 17.20
N ASP A 87 -25.58 -3.79 15.96
CA ASP A 87 -24.82 -4.17 14.78
C ASP A 87 -23.35 -3.73 14.83
N GLU A 88 -23.08 -2.52 15.33
CA GLU A 88 -21.72 -1.97 15.45
C GLU A 88 -20.91 -2.78 16.46
N VAL A 89 -21.41 -2.98 17.68
CA VAL A 89 -20.69 -3.74 18.71
C VAL A 89 -20.48 -5.19 18.28
N ILE A 90 -21.46 -5.82 17.63
CA ILE A 90 -21.28 -7.16 17.08
C ILE A 90 -20.25 -7.18 15.94
N GLY A 91 -20.16 -6.12 15.14
CA GLY A 91 -19.10 -5.93 14.14
C GLY A 91 -17.70 -5.92 14.75
N HIS A 92 -17.49 -5.13 15.81
CA HIS A 92 -16.23 -5.11 16.56
C HIS A 92 -15.92 -6.50 17.16
N PHE A 93 -16.90 -7.18 17.75
CA PHE A 93 -16.71 -8.54 18.26
C PHE A 93 -16.38 -9.56 17.17
N MET A 94 -16.94 -9.43 15.97
CA MET A 94 -16.61 -10.31 14.85
C MET A 94 -15.12 -10.20 14.51
N VAL A 95 -14.60 -8.98 14.37
CA VAL A 95 -13.19 -8.73 14.06
C VAL A 95 -12.27 -9.22 15.19
N ALA A 96 -12.63 -8.92 16.44
CA ALA A 96 -11.89 -9.39 17.61
C ALA A 96 -11.86 -10.93 17.70
N PHE A 97 -12.99 -11.59 17.47
CA PHE A 97 -13.09 -13.05 17.59
C PHE A 97 -12.42 -13.81 16.44
N ASP A 98 -12.34 -13.22 15.26
CA ASP A 98 -11.55 -13.75 14.14
C ASP A 98 -10.05 -13.82 14.47
N ARG A 99 -9.56 -12.94 15.35
CA ARG A 99 -8.16 -12.94 15.81
C ARG A 99 -7.86 -13.95 16.93
N LEU A 100 -8.87 -14.57 17.55
CA LEU A 100 -8.68 -15.47 18.70
C LEU A 100 -8.09 -16.83 18.31
N VAL A 101 -8.40 -17.31 17.10
CA VAL A 101 -7.86 -18.58 16.60
C VAL A 101 -6.61 -18.25 15.79
N ARG A 102 -5.48 -18.84 16.18
CA ARG A 102 -4.21 -18.72 15.47
C ARG A 102 -3.70 -20.12 15.18
N ARG A 103 -3.90 -20.59 13.96
CA ARG A 103 -3.22 -21.76 13.43
C ARG A 103 -1.85 -21.33 12.88
N LYS A 104 -0.96 -22.30 12.72
CA LYS A 104 0.35 -22.14 12.07
C LYS A 104 0.36 -23.02 10.84
N LEU A 105 0.88 -22.49 9.74
CA LEU A 105 1.16 -23.28 8.56
C LEU A 105 2.47 -24.04 8.79
N VAL A 106 2.44 -25.35 8.70
CA VAL A 106 3.61 -26.23 8.78
C VAL A 106 3.64 -27.14 7.57
N LYS A 107 4.83 -27.52 7.12
CA LYS A 107 4.96 -28.53 6.08
C LYS A 107 4.88 -29.93 6.71
N VAL A 108 4.07 -30.80 6.13
CA VAL A 108 3.91 -32.17 6.60
C VAL A 108 4.19 -33.09 5.42
N PRO A 109 5.03 -34.12 5.57
CA PRO A 109 5.23 -35.11 4.53
C PRO A 109 3.94 -35.90 4.33
N ARG A 110 3.47 -35.97 3.09
CA ARG A 110 2.36 -36.82 2.69
C ARG A 110 2.88 -37.87 1.72
N TYR A 111 2.61 -39.13 2.04
CA TYR A 111 2.98 -40.26 1.19
C TYR A 111 1.83 -40.53 0.22
N ASP A 112 2.14 -40.52 -1.07
CA ASP A 112 1.24 -40.97 -2.12
C ASP A 112 1.50 -42.45 -2.40
N TRP A 113 0.53 -43.30 -2.04
CA TRP A 113 0.60 -44.74 -2.21
C TRP A 113 0.50 -45.20 -3.67
N GLN A 114 0.02 -44.35 -4.58
CA GLN A 114 -0.11 -44.68 -6.00
C GLN A 114 1.21 -44.45 -6.75
N THR A 115 1.93 -43.38 -6.41
CA THR A 115 3.20 -43.02 -7.05
C THR A 115 4.43 -43.49 -6.26
N GLY A 116 4.25 -43.92 -5.01
CA GLY A 116 5.33 -44.36 -4.13
C GLY A 116 6.23 -43.22 -3.63
N THR A 117 5.82 -41.97 -3.82
CA THR A 117 6.61 -40.77 -3.51
C THR A 117 6.06 -40.03 -2.30
N SER A 118 6.95 -39.34 -1.57
CA SER A 118 6.55 -38.38 -0.54
C SER A 118 6.66 -36.97 -1.10
N HIS A 119 5.63 -36.15 -0.90
CA HIS A 119 5.69 -34.72 -1.16
C HIS A 119 5.34 -33.93 0.10
N GLU A 120 5.89 -32.73 0.23
CA GLU A 120 5.56 -31.83 1.34
C GLU A 120 4.28 -31.07 1.01
N GLU A 121 3.26 -31.19 1.85
CA GLU A 121 2.05 -30.37 1.76
C GLU A 121 1.97 -29.36 2.92
N PRO A 122 1.57 -28.10 2.65
CA PRO A 122 1.32 -27.14 3.71
C PRO A 122 0.03 -27.49 4.47
N TYR A 123 0.13 -27.62 5.78
CA TYR A 123 -0.98 -28.00 6.67
C TYR A 123 -1.15 -27.02 7.83
N LEU A 124 -2.41 -26.74 8.20
CA LEU A 124 -2.73 -25.82 9.29
C LEU A 124 -2.86 -26.54 10.63
N VAL A 125 -1.87 -26.34 11.51
CA VAL A 125 -1.87 -26.89 12.87
C VAL A 125 -2.33 -25.84 13.87
N ASN A 126 -3.07 -26.25 14.90
CA ASN A 126 -3.55 -25.33 15.92
C ASN A 126 -2.45 -24.95 16.90
N ASP A 127 -2.46 -23.71 17.40
CA ASP A 127 -1.67 -23.33 18.57
C ASP A 127 -2.08 -24.17 19.79
N THR A 128 -1.11 -24.84 20.41
CA THR A 128 -1.27 -25.74 21.55
C THR A 128 -1.18 -25.02 22.90
N ARG A 129 -0.86 -23.72 22.94
CA ARG A 129 -0.74 -22.92 24.18
C ARG A 129 -2.05 -22.80 24.97
N ALA A 130 -3.20 -22.92 24.31
CA ALA A 130 -4.51 -22.90 24.96
C ALA A 130 -5.09 -24.32 25.09
N PRO A 131 -5.65 -24.70 26.26
CA PRO A 131 -6.24 -26.01 26.44
C PRO A 131 -7.44 -26.21 25.49
N VAL A 132 -7.66 -27.45 25.05
CA VAL A 132 -8.75 -27.80 24.12
C VAL A 132 -10.12 -27.51 24.74
N ARG A 133 -10.30 -27.90 26.01
CA ARG A 133 -11.47 -27.65 26.86
C ARG A 133 -11.00 -27.24 28.24
N LEU A 134 -11.85 -26.52 28.95
CA LEU A 134 -11.67 -26.29 30.39
C LEU A 134 -12.53 -27.30 31.16
N PRO A 135 -12.14 -27.67 32.39
CA PRO A 135 -12.98 -28.46 33.28
C PRO A 135 -14.37 -27.82 33.46
N PRO A 136 -15.43 -28.62 33.66
CA PRO A 136 -16.74 -28.11 34.05
C PRO A 136 -16.63 -27.23 35.31
N GLY A 137 -17.27 -26.06 35.31
CA GLY A 137 -17.23 -25.14 36.46
C GLY A 137 -15.96 -24.29 36.59
N ASP A 138 -14.97 -24.44 35.70
CA ASP A 138 -13.72 -23.67 35.77
C ASP A 138 -13.93 -22.17 35.48
N VAL A 139 -13.90 -21.41 36.58
CA VAL A 139 -13.97 -19.95 36.64
C VAL A 139 -12.59 -19.31 36.82
N GLU A 140 -11.56 -20.09 37.17
CA GLU A 140 -10.23 -19.58 37.49
C GLU A 140 -9.34 -19.46 36.26
N SER A 141 -9.55 -20.29 35.24
CA SER A 141 -8.70 -20.26 34.05
C SER A 141 -8.70 -18.88 33.40
N PRO A 142 -7.52 -18.26 33.22
CA PRO A 142 -7.41 -16.87 32.81
C PRO A 142 -7.86 -16.64 31.37
N ARG A 143 -7.81 -17.65 30.50
CA ARG A 143 -8.04 -17.48 29.04
C ARG A 143 -9.09 -18.44 28.49
N PHE A 144 -9.63 -18.10 27.33
CA PHE A 144 -10.58 -18.98 26.63
C PHE A 144 -9.90 -20.26 26.14
N SER A 145 -10.55 -21.41 26.32
CA SER A 145 -10.18 -22.64 25.62
C SER A 145 -10.33 -22.52 24.12
N ARG A 146 -9.60 -23.36 23.37
CA ARG A 146 -9.70 -23.44 21.92
C ARG A 146 -11.14 -23.65 21.44
N ARG A 147 -11.89 -24.55 22.08
CA ARG A 147 -13.31 -24.77 21.74
C ARG A 147 -14.16 -23.50 21.91
N THR A 148 -13.89 -22.72 22.96
CA THR A 148 -14.61 -21.45 23.22
C THR A 148 -14.26 -20.40 22.17
N ARG A 149 -12.98 -20.28 21.79
CA ARG A 149 -12.54 -19.36 20.73
C ARG A 149 -13.25 -19.65 19.40
N HIS A 150 -13.25 -20.91 18.94
CA HIS A 150 -13.99 -21.31 17.74
C HIS A 150 -15.50 -21.06 17.85
N TYR A 151 -16.07 -21.25 19.04
CA TYR A 151 -17.49 -21.00 19.27
C TYR A 151 -17.84 -19.51 19.18
N LEU A 152 -17.09 -18.63 19.84
CA LEU A 152 -17.28 -17.17 19.82
C LEU A 152 -17.21 -16.64 18.39
N ARG A 153 -16.15 -17.01 17.66
CA ARG A 153 -15.96 -16.68 16.25
C ARG A 153 -17.17 -17.04 15.39
N ARG A 154 -17.68 -18.28 15.51
CA ARG A 154 -18.89 -18.71 14.79
C ARG A 154 -20.16 -18.03 15.28
N ARG A 155 -20.27 -17.69 16.56
CA ARG A 155 -21.45 -17.04 17.14
C ARG A 155 -21.58 -15.61 16.63
N ALA A 156 -20.49 -14.84 16.60
CA ALA A 156 -20.45 -13.50 16.01
C ALA A 156 -20.94 -13.52 14.55
N PHE A 157 -20.38 -14.38 13.70
CA PHE A 157 -20.86 -14.44 12.31
C PHE A 157 -22.29 -14.99 12.17
N ARG A 158 -22.75 -15.85 13.09
CA ARG A 158 -24.15 -16.33 13.10
C ARG A 158 -25.15 -15.19 13.31
N TYR A 159 -24.79 -14.15 14.06
CA TYR A 159 -25.60 -12.94 14.17
C TYR A 159 -25.84 -12.33 12.79
N PHE A 160 -24.76 -12.01 12.06
CA PHE A 160 -24.81 -11.45 10.72
C PHE A 160 -25.54 -12.35 9.71
N ARG A 161 -25.33 -13.67 9.79
CA ARG A 161 -26.07 -14.63 8.96
C ARG A 161 -27.58 -14.63 9.24
N ARG A 162 -28.00 -14.46 10.50
CA ARG A 162 -29.44 -14.33 10.81
C ARG A 162 -29.98 -12.97 10.36
N LEU A 163 -29.17 -11.92 10.49
CA LEU A 163 -29.52 -10.57 10.04
C LEU A 163 -29.76 -10.55 8.53
N GLY A 164 -28.82 -11.03 7.72
CA GLY A 164 -28.95 -11.00 6.26
C GLY A 164 -30.11 -11.83 5.71
N ARG A 165 -30.47 -12.95 6.36
CA ARG A 165 -31.69 -13.72 5.99
C ARG A 165 -32.98 -12.95 6.21
N ARG A 166 -33.01 -12.03 7.18
CA ARG A 166 -34.21 -11.29 7.57
C ARG A 166 -34.27 -9.93 6.88
N ASP A 167 -33.12 -9.28 6.76
CA ASP A 167 -32.97 -7.91 6.26
C ASP A 167 -31.57 -7.78 5.64
N ALA A 168 -31.51 -7.99 4.32
CA ALA A 168 -30.27 -7.91 3.56
C ALA A 168 -29.70 -6.49 3.54
N ALA A 169 -30.54 -5.45 3.53
CA ALA A 169 -30.09 -4.06 3.50
C ALA A 169 -29.43 -3.66 4.83
N ARG A 170 -30.04 -4.01 5.96
CA ARG A 170 -29.44 -3.81 7.29
C ARG A 170 -28.16 -4.62 7.47
N TYR A 171 -28.14 -5.88 7.01
CA TYR A 171 -26.91 -6.67 6.96
C TYR A 171 -25.82 -5.98 6.15
N GLY A 172 -26.15 -5.46 4.95
CA GLY A 172 -25.19 -4.78 4.08
C GLY A 172 -24.52 -3.60 4.77
N ARG A 173 -25.31 -2.71 5.41
CA ARG A 173 -24.77 -1.59 6.19
C ARG A 173 -23.87 -2.08 7.33
N ALA A 174 -24.35 -3.03 8.11
CA ALA A 174 -23.64 -3.54 9.28
C ALA A 174 -22.33 -4.27 8.92
N ILE A 175 -22.34 -5.11 7.87
CA ILE A 175 -21.18 -5.88 7.48
C ILE A 175 -20.10 -5.00 6.85
N ARG A 176 -20.45 -4.00 6.03
CA ARG A 176 -19.47 -3.05 5.47
C ARG A 176 -18.78 -2.24 6.56
N ALA A 177 -19.54 -1.79 7.56
CA ALA A 177 -18.97 -1.12 8.73
C ALA A 177 -18.00 -2.05 9.49
N ALA A 178 -18.37 -3.30 9.73
CA ALA A 178 -17.50 -4.28 10.38
C ALA A 178 -16.24 -4.61 9.56
N LEU A 179 -16.36 -4.68 8.23
CA LEU A 179 -15.23 -4.97 7.33
C LEU A 179 -14.16 -3.86 7.37
N ALA A 180 -14.58 -2.59 7.53
CA ALA A 180 -13.65 -1.47 7.64
C ALA A 180 -12.75 -1.53 8.91
N LEU A 181 -13.15 -2.31 9.93
CA LEU A 181 -12.40 -2.49 11.18
C LEU A 181 -11.21 -3.45 11.03
N TYR A 182 -11.15 -4.28 9.99
CA TYR A 182 -9.99 -5.14 9.75
C TYR A 182 -8.77 -4.29 9.37
N ARG A 183 -7.61 -4.70 9.87
CA ARG A 183 -6.31 -4.07 9.63
C ARG A 183 -5.36 -5.06 9.01
N ASP A 184 -4.36 -4.58 8.29
CA ASP A 184 -3.33 -5.43 7.69
C ASP A 184 -2.63 -6.33 8.71
N GLU A 185 -2.31 -5.82 9.91
CA GLU A 185 -1.73 -6.61 11.01
C GLU A 185 -2.60 -7.79 11.49
N HIS A 186 -3.91 -7.75 11.22
CA HIS A 186 -4.81 -8.85 11.56
C HIS A 186 -4.66 -10.04 10.59
N LEU A 187 -4.27 -9.76 9.33
CA LEU A 187 -4.34 -10.66 8.17
C LEU A 187 -3.01 -10.77 7.39
N ASP A 188 -1.91 -10.24 7.93
CA ASP A 188 -0.54 -10.21 7.40
C ASP A 188 0.06 -11.57 7.01
N ARG A 189 -0.62 -12.68 7.32
CA ARG A 189 -0.20 -14.03 6.95
C ARG A 189 -1.35 -14.86 6.36
N PRO A 190 -1.07 -15.75 5.39
CA PRO A 190 -2.07 -16.64 4.80
C PRO A 190 -2.92 -17.39 5.83
N GLU A 191 -2.31 -17.95 6.87
CA GLU A 191 -3.02 -18.70 7.91
C GLU A 191 -3.95 -17.81 8.75
N ARG A 192 -3.60 -16.53 8.94
CA ARG A 192 -4.42 -15.57 9.69
C ARG A 192 -5.64 -15.13 8.90
N LEU A 193 -5.49 -14.96 7.58
CA LEU A 193 -6.62 -14.76 6.67
C LEU A 193 -7.56 -15.97 6.69
N LEU A 194 -7.00 -17.20 6.63
CA LEU A 194 -7.77 -18.45 6.71
C LEU A 194 -8.45 -18.67 8.08
N ASP A 195 -7.98 -18.00 9.13
CA ASP A 195 -8.57 -18.02 10.46
C ASP A 195 -9.66 -16.96 10.69
N ALA A 196 -9.70 -15.91 9.85
CA ALA A 196 -10.70 -14.87 9.89
C ALA A 196 -12.04 -15.36 9.31
N TRP A 197 -12.73 -16.18 10.11
CA TRP A 197 -13.98 -16.84 9.73
C TRP A 197 -15.07 -15.86 9.32
N GLY A 198 -15.31 -14.82 10.13
CA GLY A 198 -16.31 -13.80 9.84
C GLY A 198 -16.02 -13.10 8.52
N LEU A 199 -14.76 -12.68 8.32
CA LEU A 199 -14.28 -12.08 7.07
C LEU A 199 -14.51 -13.00 5.87
N LEU A 200 -13.98 -14.23 5.91
CA LEU A 200 -14.07 -15.16 4.78
C LEU A 200 -15.52 -15.54 4.43
N HIS A 201 -16.41 -15.57 5.41
CA HIS A 201 -17.82 -15.82 5.16
C HIS A 201 -18.56 -14.57 4.67
N ALA A 202 -18.14 -13.37 5.06
CA ALA A 202 -18.71 -12.13 4.53
C ALA A 202 -18.34 -11.96 3.05
N LEU A 203 -17.07 -12.18 2.71
CA LEU A 203 -16.49 -11.84 1.40
C LEU A 203 -16.55 -12.98 0.39
N TYR A 204 -16.32 -14.22 0.82
CA TYR A 204 -16.00 -15.33 -0.08
C TYR A 204 -16.84 -16.58 0.13
N TRP A 205 -17.99 -16.49 0.83
CA TRP A 205 -18.84 -17.63 1.17
C TRP A 205 -19.11 -18.60 0.01
N GLY A 206 -19.40 -18.08 -1.19
CA GLY A 206 -19.67 -18.89 -2.38
C GLY A 206 -18.43 -19.32 -3.17
N SER A 207 -17.22 -18.97 -2.72
CA SER A 207 -15.99 -19.24 -3.46
C SER A 207 -15.60 -20.72 -3.43
N PRO A 208 -15.30 -21.35 -4.60
CA PRO A 208 -14.82 -22.72 -4.69
C PRO A 208 -13.36 -22.89 -4.25
N VAL A 209 -12.60 -21.80 -4.17
CA VAL A 209 -11.20 -21.77 -3.69
C VAL A 209 -11.10 -22.16 -2.21
N LEU A 210 -12.20 -22.04 -1.46
CA LEU A 210 -12.24 -22.25 -0.02
C LEU A 210 -13.04 -23.50 0.35
N GLU A 211 -12.37 -24.43 1.02
CA GLU A 211 -13.00 -25.55 1.70
C GLU A 211 -13.36 -25.20 3.15
N ARG A 212 -14.65 -25.30 3.46
CA ARG A 212 -15.19 -24.94 4.78
C ARG A 212 -15.40 -26.18 5.63
N LEU A 213 -14.55 -26.33 6.64
CA LEU A 213 -14.60 -27.43 7.59
C LEU A 213 -15.24 -26.96 8.92
N PRO A 214 -15.80 -27.87 9.74
CA PRO A 214 -16.38 -27.50 11.04
C PRO A 214 -15.40 -26.78 11.99
N ARG A 215 -14.09 -27.02 11.82
CA ARG A 215 -13.03 -26.47 12.67
C ARG A 215 -12.29 -25.26 12.05
N GLY A 216 -12.53 -24.92 10.79
CA GLY A 216 -11.85 -23.80 10.12
C GLY A 216 -12.01 -23.83 8.61
N VAL A 217 -11.39 -22.87 7.94
CA VAL A 217 -11.32 -22.82 6.47
C VAL A 217 -9.91 -23.23 6.04
N ARG A 218 -9.81 -23.89 4.89
CA ARG A 218 -8.57 -24.19 4.17
C ARG A 218 -8.76 -23.91 2.67
N LEU A 219 -7.66 -23.87 1.92
CA LEU A 219 -7.71 -23.82 0.46
C LEU A 219 -8.17 -25.17 -0.09
N ALA A 220 -8.90 -25.12 -1.20
CA ALA A 220 -9.14 -26.28 -2.05
C ALA A 220 -7.84 -26.79 -2.66
N GLU A 221 -7.83 -28.05 -3.06
CA GLU A 221 -6.66 -28.67 -3.71
C GLU A 221 -6.26 -27.89 -4.98
N GLY A 222 -4.97 -27.58 -5.11
CA GLY A 222 -4.42 -26.81 -6.23
C GLY A 222 -4.73 -25.31 -6.24
N ALA A 223 -5.56 -24.81 -5.32
CA ALA A 223 -5.98 -23.42 -5.29
C ALA A 223 -5.04 -22.51 -4.47
N ALA A 224 -4.95 -21.24 -4.84
CA ALA A 224 -4.19 -20.21 -4.16
C ALA A 224 -5.09 -19.09 -3.61
N LEU A 225 -4.60 -18.35 -2.61
CA LEU A 225 -5.32 -17.17 -2.09
C LEU A 225 -5.49 -16.07 -3.16
N ALA A 226 -4.62 -16.03 -4.18
CA ALA A 226 -4.72 -15.11 -5.29
C ALA A 226 -5.94 -15.37 -6.19
N ASP A 227 -6.50 -16.58 -6.14
CA ASP A 227 -7.66 -16.98 -6.96
C ASP A 227 -9.01 -16.54 -6.33
N LEU A 228 -8.96 -15.85 -5.18
CA LEU A 228 -10.16 -15.44 -4.44
C LEU A 228 -10.90 -14.30 -5.14
N GLU A 229 -11.97 -14.66 -5.84
CA GLU A 229 -12.93 -13.71 -6.40
C GLU A 229 -14.09 -13.38 -5.45
N PRO A 230 -14.67 -12.17 -5.51
CA PRO A 230 -15.83 -11.80 -4.71
C PRO A 230 -17.00 -12.78 -4.83
N ALA A 231 -17.37 -13.39 -3.70
CA ALA A 231 -18.48 -14.34 -3.61
C ALA A 231 -19.20 -14.21 -2.26
N PRO A 232 -19.79 -13.03 -1.98
CA PRO A 232 -20.37 -12.74 -0.68
C PRO A 232 -21.56 -13.63 -0.34
N LEU A 233 -21.82 -13.84 0.95
CA LEU A 233 -22.91 -14.69 1.44
C LEU A 233 -24.31 -14.23 0.99
N TYR A 234 -24.54 -12.92 0.97
CA TYR A 234 -25.79 -12.29 0.52
C TYR A 234 -25.48 -11.32 -0.62
N PRO A 235 -25.40 -11.77 -1.89
CA PRO A 235 -25.12 -10.89 -3.03
C PRO A 235 -26.04 -9.68 -3.13
N GLU A 236 -27.32 -9.83 -2.77
CA GLU A 236 -28.34 -8.78 -2.76
C GLU A 236 -27.98 -7.61 -1.83
N ALA A 237 -27.22 -7.85 -0.75
CA ALA A 237 -26.80 -6.81 0.18
C ALA A 237 -25.72 -5.87 -0.40
N TRP A 238 -25.18 -6.24 -1.57
CA TRP A 238 -24.14 -5.52 -2.30
C TRP A 238 -24.65 -4.92 -3.61
N GLN A 239 -25.94 -5.06 -3.93
CA GLN A 239 -26.58 -4.44 -5.10
C GLN A 239 -27.02 -3.01 -4.79
N GLY A 240 -26.92 -2.10 -5.77
CA GLY A 240 -27.29 -0.69 -5.62
C GLY A 240 -26.52 0.06 -4.54
N ALA A 241 -25.35 -0.43 -4.14
CA ALA A 241 -24.54 0.05 -3.02
C ALA A 241 -23.17 0.60 -3.51
N PHE A 242 -23.14 1.20 -4.69
CA PHE A 242 -21.91 1.65 -5.35
C PHE A 242 -21.07 2.56 -4.45
N ASP A 243 -21.68 3.63 -3.92
CA ASP A 243 -20.96 4.62 -3.10
C ASP A 243 -20.49 4.03 -1.77
N GLU A 244 -21.23 3.10 -1.17
CA GLU A 244 -20.81 2.42 0.05
C GLU A 244 -19.66 1.43 -0.19
N VAL A 245 -19.65 0.73 -1.33
CA VAL A 245 -18.54 -0.16 -1.70
C VAL A 245 -17.30 0.65 -2.07
N LEU A 246 -17.47 1.77 -2.80
CA LEU A 246 -16.37 2.69 -3.08
C LEU A 246 -15.83 3.33 -1.79
N GLY A 247 -16.71 3.71 -0.86
CA GLY A 247 -16.33 4.16 0.48
C GLY A 247 -15.48 3.13 1.21
N LEU A 248 -15.79 1.83 1.08
CA LEU A 248 -15.00 0.75 1.68
C LEU A 248 -13.57 0.67 1.11
N VAL A 249 -13.35 0.98 -0.17
CA VAL A 249 -11.99 1.04 -0.76
C VAL A 249 -11.11 2.07 -0.02
N THR A 250 -11.69 3.21 0.34
CA THR A 250 -10.96 4.30 1.03
C THR A 250 -10.87 4.12 2.55
N ALA A 251 -11.92 3.61 3.18
CA ALA A 251 -12.01 3.53 4.64
C ALA A 251 -11.40 2.27 5.24
N ALA A 252 -11.31 1.17 4.47
CA ALA A 252 -10.80 -0.08 5.00
C ALA A 252 -9.29 -0.01 5.27
N ARG A 253 -8.89 -0.47 6.45
CA ARG A 253 -7.49 -0.51 6.89
C ARG A 253 -6.79 -1.83 6.55
N SER A 254 -7.45 -2.70 5.80
CA SER A 254 -6.90 -3.96 5.35
C SER A 254 -6.93 -4.07 3.83
N ARG A 255 -5.78 -4.40 3.25
CA ARG A 255 -5.61 -4.71 1.83
C ARG A 255 -6.57 -5.80 1.36
N ALA A 256 -6.79 -6.85 2.16
CA ALA A 256 -7.73 -7.92 1.78
C ALA A 256 -9.16 -7.40 1.54
N VAL A 257 -9.61 -6.46 2.38
CA VAL A 257 -10.93 -5.84 2.25
C VAL A 257 -10.96 -4.86 1.07
N ARG A 258 -9.91 -4.06 0.89
CA ARG A 258 -9.78 -3.12 -0.24
C ARG A 258 -9.75 -3.87 -1.57
N SER A 259 -8.93 -4.91 -1.69
CA SER A 259 -8.86 -5.77 -2.89
C SER A 259 -10.21 -6.42 -3.21
N PHE A 260 -10.93 -6.92 -2.20
CA PHE A 260 -12.29 -7.43 -2.40
C PHE A 260 -13.22 -6.35 -2.95
N ALA A 261 -13.22 -5.15 -2.34
CA ALA A 261 -14.10 -4.06 -2.75
C ALA A 261 -13.77 -3.60 -4.19
N ILE A 262 -12.49 -3.47 -4.54
CA ILE A 262 -12.02 -3.14 -5.89
C ILE A 262 -12.50 -4.19 -6.91
N ALA A 263 -12.30 -5.49 -6.62
CA ALA A 263 -12.75 -6.56 -7.51
C ALA A 263 -14.28 -6.58 -7.67
N LEU A 264 -15.02 -6.33 -6.58
CA LEU A 264 -16.47 -6.26 -6.61
C LEU A 264 -16.96 -5.07 -7.45
N LEU A 265 -16.34 -3.89 -7.32
CA LEU A 265 -16.65 -2.71 -8.14
C LEU A 265 -16.40 -2.99 -9.62
N GLY A 266 -15.25 -3.55 -9.96
CA GLY A 266 -14.90 -3.88 -11.35
C GLY A 266 -15.90 -4.85 -11.99
N ARG A 267 -16.39 -5.83 -11.23
CA ARG A 267 -17.36 -6.83 -11.71
C ARG A 267 -18.80 -6.33 -11.78
N ALA A 268 -19.26 -5.62 -10.74
CA ALA A 268 -20.69 -5.32 -10.56
C ALA A 268 -21.08 -3.87 -10.90
N TYR A 269 -20.10 -2.96 -10.98
CA TYR A 269 -20.32 -1.52 -11.09
C TYR A 269 -19.48 -0.86 -12.19
N ALA A 270 -19.14 -1.61 -13.24
CA ALA A 270 -18.29 -1.12 -14.32
C ALA A 270 -18.86 0.09 -15.09
N ALA A 271 -20.19 0.27 -15.10
CA ALA A 271 -20.81 1.43 -15.74
C ALA A 271 -20.69 2.68 -14.86
N GLU A 272 -20.96 2.54 -13.57
CA GLU A 272 -20.86 3.58 -12.55
C GLU A 272 -19.42 4.06 -12.37
N LEU A 273 -18.45 3.13 -12.41
CA LEU A 273 -17.03 3.45 -12.42
C LEU A 273 -16.63 4.35 -13.60
N ARG A 274 -17.14 4.07 -14.80
CA ARG A 274 -16.91 4.90 -16.00
C ARG A 274 -17.57 6.27 -15.92
N GLY A 275 -18.61 6.41 -15.10
CA GLY A 275 -19.31 7.66 -14.83
C GLY A 275 -18.68 8.51 -13.72
N LEU A 276 -17.58 8.06 -13.09
CA LEU A 276 -16.91 8.84 -12.06
C LEU A 276 -16.32 10.13 -12.62
N SER A 277 -16.43 11.21 -11.85
CA SER A 277 -15.76 12.46 -12.18
C SER A 277 -14.25 12.35 -11.95
N VAL A 278 -13.48 13.12 -12.72
CA VAL A 278 -12.02 13.21 -12.57
C VAL A 278 -11.62 13.56 -11.12
N ALA A 279 -12.35 14.47 -10.48
CA ALA A 279 -12.11 14.84 -9.08
C ALA A 279 -12.24 13.64 -8.12
N ARG A 280 -13.24 12.78 -8.30
CA ARG A 280 -13.41 11.57 -7.47
C ARG A 280 -12.27 10.58 -7.68
N VAL A 281 -11.82 10.40 -8.92
CA VAL A 281 -10.70 9.49 -9.22
C VAL A 281 -9.38 10.04 -8.68
N ARG A 282 -9.15 11.36 -8.74
CA ARG A 282 -7.97 11.99 -8.11
C ARG A 282 -7.93 11.79 -6.60
N ALA A 283 -9.07 11.93 -5.91
CA ALA A 283 -9.13 11.66 -4.47
C ALA A 283 -8.74 10.20 -4.12
N LEU A 284 -8.98 9.23 -5.02
CA LEU A 284 -8.52 7.86 -4.84
C LEU A 284 -7.00 7.70 -5.08
N LEU A 285 -6.42 8.45 -6.03
CA LEU A 285 -4.98 8.48 -6.26
C LEU A 285 -4.19 9.08 -5.09
N GLU A 286 -4.82 9.93 -4.28
CA GLU A 286 -4.24 10.49 -3.05
C GLU A 286 -4.24 9.49 -1.87
N SER A 287 -4.84 8.31 -2.05
CA SER A 287 -4.86 7.26 -1.03
C SER A 287 -3.43 6.84 -0.63
N PRO A 288 -3.15 6.55 0.65
CA PRO A 288 -1.86 6.02 1.08
C PRO A 288 -1.65 4.53 0.72
N HIS A 289 -2.59 3.91 -0.02
CA HIS A 289 -2.59 2.49 -0.31
C HIS A 289 -2.33 2.22 -1.79
N ASP A 290 -1.24 1.52 -2.09
CA ASP A 290 -0.78 1.25 -3.46
C ASP A 290 -1.86 0.61 -4.33
N GLU A 291 -2.61 -0.38 -3.84
CA GLU A 291 -3.67 -1.02 -4.62
C GLU A 291 -4.82 -0.07 -4.97
N VAL A 292 -5.09 0.94 -4.14
CA VAL A 292 -6.11 1.96 -4.40
C VAL A 292 -5.60 2.95 -5.43
N GLN A 293 -4.34 3.36 -5.34
CA GLN A 293 -3.70 4.22 -6.34
C GLN A 293 -3.65 3.53 -7.71
N THR A 294 -3.27 2.26 -7.77
CA THR A 294 -3.23 1.47 -9.01
C THR A 294 -4.63 1.33 -9.62
N PHE A 295 -5.64 1.03 -8.79
CA PHE A 295 -7.03 0.99 -9.22
C PHE A 295 -7.49 2.34 -9.79
N ALA A 296 -7.21 3.43 -9.09
CA ALA A 296 -7.58 4.78 -9.51
C ALA A 296 -6.88 5.21 -10.80
N ALA A 297 -5.60 4.85 -10.98
CA ALA A 297 -4.85 5.13 -12.21
C ALA A 297 -5.45 4.38 -13.41
N GLY A 298 -5.86 3.12 -13.22
CA GLY A 298 -6.56 2.34 -14.23
C GLY A 298 -7.94 2.93 -14.57
N LEU A 299 -8.69 3.41 -13.57
CA LEU A 299 -9.96 4.12 -13.79
C LEU A 299 -9.77 5.41 -14.58
N LEU A 300 -8.70 6.15 -14.29
CA LEU A 300 -8.41 7.43 -14.93
C LEU A 300 -8.40 7.26 -16.47
N GLN A 301 -7.82 6.18 -16.99
CA GLN A 301 -7.77 5.89 -18.43
C GLN A 301 -9.13 5.68 -19.10
N GLN A 302 -10.17 5.37 -18.32
CA GLN A 302 -11.49 4.97 -18.81
C GLN A 302 -12.55 6.08 -18.71
N ILE A 303 -12.29 7.11 -17.90
CA ILE A 303 -13.25 8.21 -17.70
C ILE A 303 -13.11 9.30 -18.77
N PRO A 304 -14.21 9.95 -19.19
CA PRO A 304 -14.16 11.08 -20.13
C PRO A 304 -13.62 12.36 -19.47
N GLY A 305 -13.19 13.32 -20.28
CA GLY A 305 -12.81 14.67 -19.83
C GLY A 305 -11.36 14.84 -19.39
N LEU A 306 -10.52 13.81 -19.56
CA LEU A 306 -9.08 13.90 -19.28
C LEU A 306 -8.35 14.88 -20.20
N GLU A 307 -8.81 15.02 -21.44
CA GLU A 307 -8.26 15.93 -22.44
C GLU A 307 -8.27 17.40 -21.97
N GLY A 308 -9.26 17.77 -21.14
CA GLY A 308 -9.42 19.11 -20.59
C GLY A 308 -8.55 19.40 -19.36
N LEU A 309 -7.81 18.40 -18.85
CA LEU A 309 -6.99 18.61 -17.66
C LEU A 309 -5.86 19.64 -17.91
N PRO A 310 -5.64 20.58 -16.97
CA PRO A 310 -4.47 21.46 -16.97
C PRO A 310 -3.16 20.67 -17.00
N ILE A 311 -2.14 21.22 -17.64
CA ILE A 311 -0.84 20.54 -17.72
C ILE A 311 -0.22 20.33 -16.34
N ALA A 312 -0.39 21.31 -15.44
CA ALA A 312 0.09 21.21 -14.06
C ALA A 312 -0.51 19.99 -13.32
N ASP A 313 -1.77 19.64 -13.59
CA ASP A 313 -2.39 18.47 -12.99
C ASP A 313 -1.78 17.16 -13.53
N TRP A 314 -1.52 17.07 -14.84
CA TRP A 314 -0.80 15.93 -15.42
C TRP A 314 0.60 15.77 -14.84
N LEU A 315 1.35 16.87 -14.71
CA LEU A 315 2.68 16.85 -14.10
C LEU A 315 2.62 16.43 -12.62
N SER A 316 1.58 16.84 -11.89
CA SER A 316 1.36 16.40 -10.51
C SER A 316 1.09 14.89 -10.43
N LEU A 317 0.32 14.33 -11.37
CA LEU A 317 0.02 12.88 -11.39
C LEU A 317 1.29 12.03 -11.59
N LEU A 318 2.22 12.49 -12.44
CA LEU A 318 3.49 11.79 -12.70
C LEU A 318 4.47 11.79 -11.52
N ARG A 319 4.16 12.49 -10.42
CA ARG A 319 4.94 12.46 -9.16
C ARG A 319 4.57 11.29 -8.24
N THR A 320 3.63 10.45 -8.64
CA THR A 320 3.21 9.26 -7.86
C THR A 320 4.37 8.28 -7.69
N GLU A 321 4.61 7.82 -6.45
CA GLU A 321 5.71 6.88 -6.14
C GLU A 321 5.36 5.42 -6.47
N ASN A 322 4.07 5.07 -6.54
CA ASN A 322 3.62 3.74 -6.91
C ASN A 322 3.87 3.45 -8.39
N ALA A 323 4.83 2.55 -8.65
CA ALA A 323 5.25 2.15 -9.98
C ALA A 323 4.12 1.55 -10.85
N ALA A 324 3.20 0.79 -10.25
CA ALA A 324 2.09 0.19 -10.98
C ALA A 324 1.05 1.24 -11.41
N ALA A 325 0.73 2.19 -10.53
CA ALA A 325 -0.09 3.34 -10.89
C ALA A 325 0.59 4.20 -11.97
N LEU A 326 1.89 4.43 -11.83
CA LEU A 326 2.66 5.27 -12.75
C LEU A 326 2.67 4.75 -14.18
N ALA A 327 2.65 3.42 -14.39
CA ALA A 327 2.53 2.83 -15.72
C ALA A 327 1.25 3.30 -16.43
N PHE A 328 0.10 3.21 -15.77
CA PHE A 328 -1.17 3.69 -16.32
C PHE A 328 -1.18 5.21 -16.56
N LEU A 329 -0.57 5.98 -15.65
CA LEU A 329 -0.49 7.44 -15.77
C LEU A 329 0.39 7.88 -16.93
N CYS A 330 1.52 7.22 -17.16
CA CYS A 330 2.41 7.47 -18.30
C CYS A 330 1.68 7.21 -19.63
N GLU A 331 0.93 6.12 -19.75
CA GLU A 331 0.10 5.82 -20.93
C GLU A 331 -0.96 6.91 -21.15
N ALA A 332 -1.65 7.33 -20.09
CA ALA A 332 -2.67 8.38 -20.17
C ALA A 332 -2.07 9.72 -20.62
N VAL A 333 -0.91 10.10 -20.09
CA VAL A 333 -0.20 11.33 -20.49
C VAL A 333 0.18 11.27 -21.96
N VAL A 334 0.75 10.16 -22.44
CA VAL A 334 1.14 10.02 -23.85
C VAL A 334 -0.08 10.10 -24.77
N LYS A 335 -1.23 9.58 -24.35
CA LYS A 335 -2.47 9.61 -25.13
C LYS A 335 -3.13 10.99 -25.19
N HIS A 336 -3.12 11.75 -24.09
CA HIS A 336 -3.93 12.97 -23.95
C HIS A 336 -3.13 14.29 -23.96
N VAL A 337 -1.81 14.23 -23.81
CA VAL A 337 -0.95 15.42 -23.72
C VAL A 337 -0.02 15.48 -24.93
N ALA A 338 -0.25 16.45 -25.80
CA ALA A 338 0.67 16.75 -26.88
C ALA A 338 1.96 17.40 -26.33
N PRO A 339 3.15 17.03 -26.83
CA PRO A 339 4.42 17.62 -26.39
C PRO A 339 4.40 19.16 -26.48
N ALA A 340 3.73 19.72 -27.48
CA ALA A 340 3.59 21.16 -27.70
C ALA A 340 2.99 21.94 -26.52
N ARG A 341 2.25 21.27 -25.61
CA ARG A 341 1.66 21.89 -24.42
C ARG A 341 2.66 22.19 -23.31
N LEU A 342 3.86 21.63 -23.37
CA LEU A 342 4.92 21.82 -22.39
C LEU A 342 6.00 22.76 -22.95
N SER A 343 6.62 23.53 -22.07
CA SER A 343 7.85 24.25 -22.36
C SER A 343 9.05 23.29 -22.47
N LEU A 344 10.15 23.78 -23.05
CA LEU A 344 11.41 23.04 -23.09
C LEU A 344 11.88 22.65 -21.68
N ALA A 345 11.79 23.59 -20.73
CA ALA A 345 12.17 23.40 -19.33
C ALA A 345 11.35 22.30 -18.65
N GLU A 346 10.02 22.29 -18.83
CA GLU A 346 9.16 21.23 -18.27
C GLU A 346 9.47 19.85 -18.86
N CYS A 347 9.78 19.76 -20.16
CA CYS A 347 10.21 18.49 -20.76
C CYS A 347 11.56 18.01 -20.20
N VAL A 348 12.51 18.92 -19.96
CA VAL A 348 13.78 18.61 -19.31
C VAL A 348 13.54 18.15 -17.87
N ASP A 349 12.67 18.83 -17.11
CA ASP A 349 12.34 18.43 -15.73
C ASP A 349 11.73 17.03 -15.68
N LEU A 350 10.89 16.66 -16.65
CA LEU A 350 10.40 15.28 -16.80
C LEU A 350 11.55 14.30 -17.07
N ALA A 351 12.49 14.63 -17.94
CA ALA A 351 13.67 13.80 -18.25
C ALA A 351 14.57 13.57 -17.02
N HIS A 352 14.49 14.45 -16.01
CA HIS A 352 15.18 14.30 -14.73
C HIS A 352 14.48 13.38 -13.73
N ALA A 353 13.25 12.92 -14.01
CA ALA A 353 12.52 12.06 -13.11
C ALA A 353 13.32 10.79 -12.73
N ARG A 354 13.19 10.35 -11.48
CA ARG A 354 13.83 9.10 -11.01
C ARG A 354 13.19 7.87 -11.64
N ALA A 355 11.88 7.93 -11.89
CA ALA A 355 11.15 6.87 -12.55
C ALA A 355 11.48 6.88 -14.05
N ALA A 356 12.13 5.82 -14.53
CA ALA A 356 12.53 5.71 -15.92
C ALA A 356 11.39 5.95 -16.94
N PRO A 357 10.16 5.42 -16.76
CA PRO A 357 9.07 5.66 -17.71
C PRO A 357 8.71 7.14 -17.89
N VAL A 358 8.83 7.93 -16.81
CA VAL A 358 8.56 9.38 -16.85
C VAL A 358 9.72 10.11 -17.54
N ALA A 359 10.94 9.73 -17.20
CA ALA A 359 12.16 10.29 -17.78
C ALA A 359 12.25 10.05 -19.30
N GLU A 360 11.84 8.87 -19.76
CA GLU A 360 11.77 8.52 -21.18
C GLU A 360 10.74 9.38 -21.95
N ILE A 361 9.57 9.67 -21.35
CA ILE A 361 8.60 10.61 -21.92
C ILE A 361 9.23 12.00 -22.05
N GLY A 362 9.86 12.48 -20.96
CA GLY A 362 10.52 13.78 -20.93
C GLY A 362 11.56 13.92 -22.03
N LEU A 363 12.51 12.99 -22.12
CA LEU A 363 13.56 13.01 -23.15
C LEU A 363 12.99 12.98 -24.56
N ARG A 364 12.05 12.08 -24.83
CA ARG A 364 11.39 11.99 -26.15
C ARG A 364 10.74 13.31 -26.53
N TRP A 365 10.12 14.02 -25.58
CA TRP A 365 9.47 15.31 -25.84
C TRP A 365 10.46 16.47 -25.97
N VAL A 366 11.55 16.50 -25.19
CA VAL A 366 12.63 17.48 -25.36
C VAL A 366 13.17 17.43 -26.79
N LYS A 367 13.39 16.24 -27.34
CA LYS A 367 13.90 16.05 -28.71
C LYS A 367 12.98 16.62 -29.81
N THR A 368 11.71 16.88 -29.50
CA THR A 368 10.76 17.52 -30.44
C THR A 368 10.78 19.05 -30.40
N LYS A 369 11.49 19.65 -29.44
CA LYS A 369 11.51 21.10 -29.21
C LYS A 369 12.60 21.76 -30.05
N PRO A 370 12.32 22.97 -30.60
CA PRO A 370 13.37 23.77 -31.20
C PRO A 370 14.33 24.26 -30.13
N VAL A 371 15.64 24.09 -30.37
CA VAL A 371 16.72 24.63 -29.53
C VAL A 371 17.45 25.66 -30.38
N LYS A 372 17.13 26.94 -30.18
CA LYS A 372 17.57 28.02 -31.09
C LYS A 372 18.40 29.09 -30.41
N THR A 373 18.36 29.17 -29.09
CA THR A 373 19.03 30.23 -28.32
C THR A 373 20.07 29.66 -27.36
N ALA A 374 20.95 30.52 -26.84
CA ALA A 374 21.88 30.14 -25.77
C ALA A 374 21.13 29.67 -24.51
N ALA A 375 20.00 30.31 -24.16
CA ALA A 375 19.17 29.90 -23.03
C ALA A 375 18.54 28.51 -23.22
N ASP A 376 18.19 28.14 -24.46
CA ASP A 376 17.71 26.79 -24.77
C ASP A 376 18.82 25.76 -24.56
N LEU A 377 20.06 26.07 -24.98
CA LEU A 377 21.24 25.24 -24.75
C LEU A 377 21.51 25.05 -23.26
N ASP A 378 21.48 26.13 -22.47
CA ASP A 378 21.62 26.07 -21.01
C ASP A 378 20.55 25.17 -20.38
N THR A 379 19.32 25.24 -20.90
CA THR A 379 18.21 24.42 -20.44
C THR A 379 18.45 22.94 -20.72
N ILE A 380 18.86 22.57 -21.94
CA ILE A 380 19.11 21.17 -22.29
C ILE A 380 20.43 20.62 -21.73
N ALA A 381 21.40 21.48 -21.41
CA ALA A 381 22.66 21.06 -20.77
C ALA A 381 22.41 20.33 -19.44
N ARG A 382 21.33 20.68 -18.73
CA ARG A 382 20.88 19.99 -17.51
C ARG A 382 20.71 18.48 -17.69
N LEU A 383 20.35 18.01 -18.90
CA LEU A 383 20.17 16.59 -19.23
C LEU A 383 21.38 15.72 -18.92
N ALA A 384 22.59 16.30 -18.88
CA ALA A 384 23.82 15.66 -18.42
C ALA A 384 23.70 15.03 -17.03
N THR A 385 22.76 15.51 -16.20
CA THR A 385 22.54 15.04 -14.83
C THR A 385 21.22 14.26 -14.67
N ALA A 386 20.59 13.80 -15.76
CA ALA A 386 19.35 13.03 -15.72
C ALA A 386 19.43 11.82 -14.77
N GLY A 387 18.33 11.55 -14.05
CA GLY A 387 18.29 10.59 -12.94
C GLY A 387 18.41 9.13 -13.37
N ALA A 388 17.68 8.74 -14.41
CA ALA A 388 17.68 7.38 -14.93
C ALA A 388 18.90 7.14 -15.84
N PRO A 389 19.77 6.14 -15.58
CA PRO A 389 21.01 5.92 -16.33
C PRO A 389 20.82 5.77 -17.85
N ARG A 390 19.85 4.94 -18.28
CA ARG A 390 19.56 4.74 -19.70
C ARG A 390 19.11 6.04 -20.40
N VAL A 391 18.27 6.82 -19.72
CA VAL A 391 17.81 8.11 -20.25
C VAL A 391 18.96 9.10 -20.31
N ARG A 392 19.83 9.13 -19.28
CA ARG A 392 21.00 10.02 -19.25
C ARG A 392 21.97 9.74 -20.39
N GLU A 393 22.27 8.46 -20.65
CA GLU A 393 23.16 8.07 -21.75
C GLU A 393 22.62 8.56 -23.11
N GLU A 394 21.35 8.30 -23.40
CA GLU A 394 20.70 8.74 -24.64
C GLU A 394 20.56 10.28 -24.71
N ALA A 395 20.29 10.92 -23.58
CA ALA A 395 20.13 12.37 -23.50
C ALA A 395 21.45 13.09 -23.73
N VAL A 396 22.56 12.57 -23.20
CA VAL A 396 23.90 13.12 -23.40
C VAL A 396 24.32 12.96 -24.85
N ALA A 397 24.10 11.80 -25.46
CA ALA A 397 24.38 11.62 -26.89
C ALA A 397 23.67 12.68 -27.75
N TRP A 398 22.38 12.91 -27.49
CA TRP A 398 21.62 13.95 -28.19
C TRP A 398 22.08 15.38 -27.86
N LEU A 399 22.45 15.67 -26.60
CA LEU A 399 22.98 16.96 -26.18
C LEU A 399 24.30 17.28 -26.90
N ILE A 400 25.19 16.30 -27.08
CA ILE A 400 26.44 16.47 -27.83
C ILE A 400 26.17 16.87 -29.28
N ASP A 401 25.21 16.22 -29.94
CA ASP A 401 24.81 16.57 -31.30
C ASP A 401 24.25 18.00 -31.36
N ALA A 402 23.41 18.39 -30.40
CA ALA A 402 22.86 19.74 -30.31
C ALA A 402 23.96 20.80 -30.10
N LEU A 403 24.93 20.53 -29.23
CA LEU A 403 26.07 21.43 -29.00
C LEU A 403 26.97 21.53 -30.23
N ARG A 404 27.21 20.41 -30.93
CA ARG A 404 28.01 20.40 -32.16
C ARG A 404 27.34 21.22 -33.26
N SER A 405 26.03 21.10 -33.44
CA SER A 405 25.32 21.78 -34.52
C SER A 405 24.96 23.25 -34.22
N SER A 406 24.95 23.68 -32.96
CA SER A 406 24.52 25.03 -32.60
C SER A 406 25.65 26.07 -32.67
N PRO A 407 25.41 27.26 -33.26
CA PRO A 407 26.35 28.38 -33.20
C PRO A 407 26.37 29.06 -31.82
N HIS A 408 25.40 28.78 -30.96
CA HIS A 408 25.30 29.37 -29.61
C HIS A 408 26.04 28.56 -28.54
N SER A 409 26.73 27.49 -28.93
CA SER A 409 27.48 26.65 -28.01
C SER A 409 28.71 27.39 -27.45
N ARG A 410 28.90 27.29 -26.13
CA ARG A 410 29.98 27.95 -25.39
C ARG A 410 30.91 26.92 -24.76
N ALA A 411 32.14 27.32 -24.47
CA ALA A 411 33.11 26.50 -23.74
C ALA A 411 32.54 26.01 -22.40
N GLU A 412 31.77 26.84 -21.70
CA GLU A 412 31.11 26.50 -20.42
C GLU A 412 30.25 25.23 -20.51
N HIS A 413 29.51 25.02 -21.61
CA HIS A 413 28.70 23.80 -21.78
C HIS A 413 29.57 22.54 -21.85
N VAL A 414 30.73 22.62 -22.50
CA VAL A 414 31.66 21.48 -22.59
C VAL A 414 32.36 21.29 -21.25
N ARG A 415 32.75 22.37 -20.57
CA ARG A 415 33.33 22.32 -19.23
C ARG A 415 32.42 21.57 -18.26
N ASP A 416 31.13 21.89 -18.24
CA ASP A 416 30.17 21.23 -17.34
C ASP A 416 30.04 19.72 -17.62
N LEU A 417 30.21 19.29 -18.87
CA LEU A 417 30.25 17.86 -19.22
C LEU A 417 31.54 17.19 -18.72
N LEU A 418 32.67 17.89 -18.80
CA LEU A 418 33.98 17.40 -18.35
C LEU A 418 34.07 17.32 -16.82
N ASP A 419 33.35 18.18 -16.10
CA ASP A 419 33.25 18.19 -14.64
C ASP A 419 32.05 17.37 -14.12
N ALA A 420 31.35 16.65 -15.01
CA ALA A 420 30.19 15.86 -14.62
C ALA A 420 30.59 14.70 -13.67
N ARG A 421 29.75 14.46 -12.65
CA ARG A 421 29.96 13.35 -11.69
C ARG A 421 29.99 11.95 -12.34
N HIS A 422 29.36 11.82 -13.50
CA HIS A 422 29.10 10.56 -14.19
C HIS A 422 30.15 10.33 -15.28
N GLU A 423 30.84 9.21 -15.22
CA GLU A 423 31.95 8.89 -16.13
C GLU A 423 31.53 8.82 -17.60
N GLU A 424 30.37 8.23 -17.89
CA GLU A 424 29.83 8.13 -19.24
C GLU A 424 29.55 9.51 -19.86
N VAL A 425 29.25 10.51 -19.02
CA VAL A 425 28.99 11.89 -19.46
C VAL A 425 30.29 12.60 -19.78
N ARG A 426 31.30 12.46 -18.90
CA ARG A 426 32.65 12.99 -19.14
C ARG A 426 33.28 12.42 -20.39
N ALA A 427 33.15 11.11 -20.62
CA ALA A 427 33.65 10.45 -21.82
C ALA A 427 33.12 11.10 -23.10
N ARG A 428 31.81 11.34 -23.18
CA ARG A 428 31.18 12.05 -24.30
C ARG A 428 31.60 13.52 -24.41
N GLY A 429 31.78 14.20 -23.28
CA GLY A 429 32.33 15.56 -23.23
C GLY A 429 33.75 15.64 -23.82
N LEU A 430 34.61 14.69 -23.45
CA LEU A 430 35.98 14.57 -23.97
C LEU A 430 35.99 14.28 -25.48
N GLU A 431 35.10 13.43 -25.97
CA GLU A 431 34.92 13.17 -27.41
C GLU A 431 34.52 14.44 -28.17
N LEU A 432 33.58 15.24 -27.65
CA LEU A 432 33.18 16.51 -28.26
C LEU A 432 34.31 17.53 -28.24
N PHE A 433 35.00 17.66 -27.10
CA PHE A 433 36.15 18.52 -26.93
C PHE A 433 37.26 18.21 -27.96
N GLU A 434 37.56 16.93 -28.18
CA GLU A 434 38.58 16.52 -29.14
C GLU A 434 38.11 16.69 -30.59
N SER A 435 36.83 16.42 -30.89
CA SER A 435 36.34 16.40 -32.28
C SER A 435 36.02 17.77 -32.88
N ASP A 436 35.64 18.76 -32.07
CA ASP A 436 35.23 20.09 -32.54
C ASP A 436 36.31 21.15 -32.29
N ALA A 437 36.79 21.79 -33.37
CA ALA A 437 37.87 22.77 -33.31
C ALA A 437 37.55 23.97 -32.39
N ARG A 438 36.27 24.36 -32.28
CA ARG A 438 35.85 25.48 -31.43
C ARG A 438 36.19 25.25 -29.95
N PHE A 439 36.15 23.99 -29.51
CA PHE A 439 36.44 23.61 -28.13
C PHE A 439 37.89 23.13 -27.99
N ARG A 440 38.39 22.37 -28.97
CA ARG A 440 39.78 21.89 -28.98
C ARG A 440 40.80 23.04 -28.93
N ASP A 441 40.51 24.16 -29.55
CA ASP A 441 41.43 25.30 -29.60
C ASP A 441 41.21 26.29 -28.43
N ASP A 442 40.23 26.03 -27.55
CA ASP A 442 39.95 26.86 -26.38
C ASP A 442 40.94 26.57 -25.24
N THR A 443 41.81 27.55 -24.95
CA THR A 443 42.83 27.42 -23.89
C THR A 443 42.23 27.33 -22.48
N GLY A 444 41.04 27.90 -22.26
CA GLY A 444 40.36 27.87 -20.97
C GLY A 444 39.89 26.46 -20.61
N LEU A 445 39.41 25.70 -21.59
CA LEU A 445 39.04 24.29 -21.41
C LEU A 445 40.24 23.39 -21.14
N TRP A 446 41.38 23.60 -21.83
CA TRP A 446 42.63 22.89 -21.51
C TRP A 446 43.12 23.18 -20.09
N ALA A 447 43.01 24.44 -19.64
CA ALA A 447 43.36 24.82 -18.27
C ALA A 447 42.42 24.14 -17.25
N ALA A 448 41.11 24.09 -17.53
CA ALA A 448 40.14 23.42 -16.67
C ALA A 448 40.45 21.92 -16.48
N LEU A 449 40.90 21.23 -17.53
CA LEU A 449 41.31 19.81 -17.44
C LEU A 449 42.51 19.59 -16.50
N ALA A 450 43.38 20.59 -16.29
CA ALA A 450 44.49 20.46 -15.35
C ALA A 450 44.02 20.47 -13.88
N GLU A 451 42.88 21.08 -13.61
CA GLU A 451 42.30 21.23 -12.27
C GLU A 451 41.27 20.12 -11.94
N THR A 452 40.95 19.24 -12.91
CA THR A 452 39.88 18.25 -12.74
C THR A 452 40.22 17.18 -11.69
N PRO A 453 39.26 16.85 -10.78
CA PRO A 453 39.44 15.77 -9.83
C PRO A 453 39.31 14.39 -10.49
N HIS A 454 38.89 14.31 -11.74
CA HIS A 454 38.55 13.06 -12.42
C HIS A 454 39.75 12.43 -13.15
N ALA A 455 40.00 11.14 -12.92
CA ALA A 455 41.20 10.45 -13.40
C ALA A 455 41.21 10.22 -14.92
N ASP A 456 40.05 9.96 -15.51
CA ASP A 456 39.81 9.85 -16.95
C ASP A 456 40.14 11.14 -17.70
N ALA A 457 39.67 12.28 -17.20
CA ALA A 457 39.96 13.60 -17.77
C ALA A 457 41.44 13.97 -17.64
N ARG A 458 42.09 13.66 -16.51
CA ARG A 458 43.55 13.80 -16.37
C ARG A 458 44.33 12.91 -17.32
N ALA A 459 43.92 11.65 -17.49
CA ALA A 459 44.56 10.73 -18.41
C ALA A 459 44.46 11.22 -19.87
N PHE A 460 43.31 11.79 -20.24
CA PHE A 460 43.11 12.45 -21.52
C PHE A 460 44.09 13.62 -21.73
N LEU A 461 44.23 14.52 -20.74
CA LEU A 461 45.16 15.64 -20.81
C LEU A 461 46.62 15.16 -20.96
N ILE A 462 47.06 14.22 -20.12
CA ILE A 462 48.42 13.67 -20.15
C ILE A 462 48.74 13.06 -21.52
N ARG A 463 47.79 12.32 -22.10
CA ARG A 463 47.95 11.72 -23.44
C ARG A 463 48.25 12.79 -24.50
N HIS A 464 47.49 13.89 -24.52
CA HIS A 464 47.71 14.97 -25.49
C HIS A 464 49.00 15.77 -25.23
N LEU A 465 49.33 16.05 -23.97
CA LEU A 465 50.60 16.71 -23.63
C LEU A 465 51.81 15.85 -24.01
N THR A 466 51.71 14.53 -23.84
CA THR A 466 52.77 13.57 -24.24
C THR A 466 52.94 13.54 -25.74
N ALA A 467 51.84 13.46 -26.49
CA ALA A 467 51.86 13.51 -27.96
C ALA A 467 52.45 14.83 -28.47
N ARG A 468 52.09 15.96 -27.86
CA ARG A 468 52.59 17.28 -28.24
C ARG A 468 54.06 17.47 -27.88
N LYS A 469 54.52 16.93 -26.74
CA LYS A 469 55.94 16.90 -26.38
C LYS A 469 56.74 16.13 -27.43
N ALA A 470 56.28 14.95 -27.83
CA ALA A 470 56.94 14.16 -28.87
C ALA A 470 57.01 14.90 -30.22
N ALA A 471 55.97 15.66 -30.58
CA ALA A 471 55.97 16.46 -31.80
C ALA A 471 56.87 17.71 -31.76
N LEU A 472 57.23 18.19 -30.56
CA LEU A 472 58.04 19.41 -30.35
C LEU A 472 59.49 19.12 -29.94
N SER A 473 59.81 17.87 -29.60
CA SER A 473 61.19 17.44 -29.42
C SER A 473 61.80 17.14 -30.79
N PRO A 474 62.77 17.93 -31.29
CA PRO A 474 63.63 17.44 -32.35
C PRO A 474 64.41 16.27 -31.76
N GLU A 475 64.53 15.17 -32.51
CA GLU A 475 65.42 14.06 -32.13
C GLU A 475 66.82 14.53 -31.74
#